data_AF-A0A506V8A4-F1
#
_entry.id   AF-A0A506V8A4-F1
#
_cell.length_a   1.000
_cell.length_b   1.000
_cell.length_c   1.000
_cell.angle_alpha   90.00
_cell.angle_beta   90.00
_cell.angle_gamma   90.00
#
_symmetry.space_group_name_H-M   'P 1'
#
loop_
_entity.id
_entity.type
_entity.pdbx_description
1 polymer ?
#
loop_
_entity_poly.entity_id
_entity_poly.type
_entity_poly.pdbx_seq_one_letter_code
_entity_poly.pdbx_strand_id
1 'polypeptide(L)'
;MKITFLLLLLLLAPGLSLAQSRAVVFIDSEQAEQATLAEELNLMLYYSPTLRSKLQVELFDINPRGVAFSGNLVYQLDRNGQAVSRYRPDSLPYLICLDEDKERLRIVFAKKEQLCLCVQTC
;
A
#
# COMPACT_ATOMS: atom_id res chain seq x y z
N MET A 1 32.86 -12.50 -35.47
CA MET A 1 32.77 -11.49 -34.38
C MET A 1 31.42 -10.76 -34.38
N LYS A 2 30.28 -11.47 -34.35
CA LYS A 2 28.93 -10.82 -34.33
C LYS A 2 28.06 -11.25 -33.14
N ILE A 3 28.44 -12.31 -32.44
CA ILE A 3 27.66 -12.88 -31.32
C ILE A 3 27.92 -12.14 -30.01
N THR A 4 29.13 -11.58 -29.82
CA THR A 4 29.53 -10.89 -28.58
C THR A 4 28.79 -9.58 -28.35
N PHE A 5 28.29 -8.92 -29.40
CA PHE A 5 27.60 -7.63 -29.29
C PHE A 5 26.13 -7.80 -28.86
N LEU A 6 25.50 -8.94 -29.18
CA LEU A 6 24.10 -9.22 -28.85
C LEU A 6 23.92 -9.54 -27.36
N LEU A 7 24.91 -10.18 -26.73
CA LEU A 7 24.91 -10.47 -25.29
C LEU A 7 25.06 -9.22 -24.42
N LEU A 8 25.71 -8.16 -24.94
CA LEU A 8 25.90 -6.92 -24.19
C LEU A 8 24.62 -6.09 -24.08
N LEU A 9 23.70 -6.18 -25.06
CA LEU A 9 22.42 -5.47 -25.03
C LEU A 9 21.43 -6.05 -24.00
N LEU A 10 21.50 -7.34 -23.69
CA LEU A 10 20.61 -8.00 -22.71
C LEU A 10 20.95 -7.65 -21.25
N LEU A 11 22.18 -7.19 -20.97
CA LEU A 11 22.62 -6.73 -19.65
C LEU A 11 22.20 -5.28 -19.35
N LEU A 12 21.72 -4.56 -20.36
CA LEU A 12 21.26 -3.16 -20.27
C LEU A 12 19.74 -3.02 -20.24
N ALA A 13 18.98 -4.13 -20.26
CA ALA A 13 17.56 -4.09 -19.99
C ALA A 13 17.40 -3.78 -18.48
N PRO A 14 17.05 -2.55 -18.07
CA PRO A 14 16.65 -2.34 -16.69
C PRO A 14 15.48 -3.29 -16.50
N GLY A 15 15.54 -4.12 -15.46
CA GLY A 15 14.50 -5.10 -15.17
C GLY A 15 13.15 -4.42 -15.34
N LEU A 16 12.31 -4.97 -16.22
CA LEU A 16 10.92 -4.58 -16.38
C LEU A 16 10.27 -4.75 -15.00
N SER A 17 10.36 -3.70 -14.18
CA SER A 17 9.70 -3.65 -12.91
C SER A 17 8.24 -3.56 -13.28
N LEU A 18 7.53 -4.69 -13.12
CA LEU A 18 6.07 -4.65 -13.16
C LEU A 18 5.66 -3.62 -12.14
N ALA A 19 5.08 -2.52 -12.62
CA ALA A 19 4.50 -1.48 -11.80
C ALA A 19 3.61 -2.14 -10.75
N GLN A 20 4.08 -2.17 -9.50
CA GLN A 20 3.33 -2.74 -8.40
C GLN A 20 2.23 -1.75 -8.02
N SER A 21 0.98 -2.21 -7.95
CA SER A 21 -0.11 -1.38 -7.43
C SER A 21 0.19 -1.02 -5.97
N ARG A 22 -0.26 0.17 -5.55
CA ARG A 22 -0.11 0.64 -4.17
C ARG A 22 -1.47 0.94 -3.57
N ALA A 23 -1.66 0.54 -2.33
CA ALA A 23 -2.80 0.94 -1.50
C ALA A 23 -2.29 1.89 -0.41
N VAL A 24 -2.81 3.11 -0.41
CA VAL A 24 -2.58 4.08 0.66
C VAL A 24 -3.80 4.07 1.57
N VAL A 25 -3.58 3.76 2.83
CA VAL A 25 -4.61 3.61 3.85
C VAL A 25 -4.43 4.69 4.90
N PHE A 26 -5.51 5.34 5.30
CA PHE A 26 -5.54 6.28 6.41
C PHE A 26 -6.42 5.75 7.53
N ILE A 27 -5.91 5.80 8.76
CA ILE A 27 -6.66 5.46 9.97
C ILE A 27 -6.37 6.46 11.08
N ASP A 28 -7.20 6.39 12.12
CA ASP A 28 -6.94 6.92 13.46
C ASP A 28 -6.98 5.77 14.47
N SER A 29 -5.82 5.32 14.94
CA SER A 29 -5.76 4.20 15.90
C SER A 29 -6.29 4.54 17.30
N GLU A 30 -6.66 5.79 17.59
CA GLU A 30 -7.43 6.10 18.80
C GLU A 30 -8.80 5.42 18.77
N GLN A 31 -9.33 5.16 17.57
CA GLN A 31 -10.56 4.41 17.38
C GLN A 31 -10.28 2.90 17.30
N ALA A 32 -10.83 2.15 18.26
CA ALA A 32 -10.57 0.71 18.39
C ALA A 32 -10.85 -0.08 17.09
N GLU A 33 -11.94 0.24 16.40
CA GLU A 33 -12.31 -0.42 15.13
C GLU A 33 -11.26 -0.21 14.04
N GLN A 34 -10.64 0.97 13.97
CA GLN A 34 -9.62 1.28 12.98
C GLN A 34 -8.25 0.69 13.35
N ALA A 35 -7.93 0.59 14.65
CA ALA A 35 -6.77 -0.17 15.12
C ALA A 35 -6.91 -1.66 14.76
N THR A 36 -8.08 -2.25 14.99
CA THR A 36 -8.38 -3.63 14.58
C THR A 36 -8.27 -3.80 13.07
N LEU A 37 -8.78 -2.86 12.28
CA LEU A 37 -8.62 -2.90 10.82
C LEU A 37 -7.14 -3.02 10.44
N ALA A 38 -6.25 -2.21 11.02
CA ALA A 38 -4.81 -2.25 10.73
C ALA A 38 -4.18 -3.63 10.99
N GLU A 39 -4.51 -4.24 12.13
CA GLU A 39 -4.07 -5.59 12.48
C GLU A 39 -4.59 -6.64 11.49
N GLU A 40 -5.87 -6.52 11.11
CA GLU A 40 -6.48 -7.41 10.13
C GLU A 40 -5.84 -7.31 8.74
N LEU A 41 -5.49 -6.09 8.28
CA LEU A 41 -4.76 -5.90 7.02
C LEU A 41 -3.41 -6.59 7.08
N ASN A 42 -2.69 -6.41 8.19
CA ASN A 42 -1.38 -7.01 8.39
C ASN A 42 -1.44 -8.54 8.36
N LEU A 43 -2.44 -9.14 9.03
CA LEU A 43 -2.69 -10.58 9.01
C LEU A 43 -3.09 -11.07 7.61
N MET A 44 -3.98 -10.35 6.91
CA MET A 44 -4.38 -10.72 5.55
C MET A 44 -3.17 -10.74 4.61
N LEU A 45 -2.30 -9.74 4.70
CA LEU A 45 -1.06 -9.68 3.91
C LEU A 45 -0.08 -10.79 4.32
N TYR A 46 0.04 -11.09 5.62
CA TYR A 46 0.86 -12.21 6.10
C TYR A 46 0.45 -13.54 5.45
N TYR A 47 -0.86 -13.84 5.47
CA TYR A 47 -1.41 -15.10 4.96
C TYR A 47 -1.56 -15.14 3.43
N SER A 48 -1.46 -14.00 2.74
CA SER A 48 -1.54 -13.92 1.28
C SER A 48 -0.23 -13.43 0.64
N PRO A 49 0.77 -14.31 0.46
CA PRO A 49 1.95 -14.01 -0.35
C PRO A 49 1.61 -13.51 -1.77
N THR A 50 0.53 -14.03 -2.35
CA THR A 50 0.03 -13.61 -3.68
C THR A 50 -0.44 -12.17 -3.69
N LEU A 51 -1.09 -11.70 -2.62
CA LEU A 51 -1.50 -10.30 -2.54
C LEU A 51 -0.28 -9.39 -2.34
N ARG A 52 0.65 -9.78 -1.45
CA ARG A 52 1.90 -9.03 -1.20
C ARG A 52 2.78 -8.87 -2.44
N SER A 53 2.80 -9.85 -3.34
CA SER A 53 3.58 -9.74 -4.58
C SER A 53 2.98 -8.77 -5.60
N LYS A 54 1.69 -8.43 -5.47
CA LYS A 54 0.95 -7.55 -6.38
C LYS A 54 0.67 -6.16 -5.82
N LEU A 55 0.62 -6.03 -4.50
CA LEU A 55 0.15 -4.84 -3.81
C LEU A 55 1.08 -4.44 -2.67
N GLN A 56 1.60 -3.23 -2.74
CA GLN A 56 2.25 -2.59 -1.60
C GLN A 56 1.19 -1.84 -0.80
N VAL A 57 1.15 -2.05 0.52
CA VAL A 57 0.19 -1.34 1.40
C VAL A 57 0.97 -0.39 2.29
N GLU A 58 0.69 0.90 2.16
CA GLU A 58 1.17 1.98 3.02
C GLU A 58 0.02 2.41 3.92
N LEU A 59 0.20 2.33 5.24
CA LEU A 59 -0.81 2.71 6.22
C LEU A 59 -0.30 3.89 7.03
N PHE A 60 -0.99 5.02 6.92
CA PHE A 60 -0.75 6.23 7.68
C PHE A 60 -1.75 6.30 8.83
N ASP A 61 -1.24 6.27 10.06
CA ASP A 61 -2.03 6.50 11.26
C ASP A 61 -1.88 7.95 11.71
N ILE A 62 -3.00 8.67 11.79
CA ILE A 62 -3.03 10.07 12.17
C ILE A 62 -2.96 10.28 13.69
N ASN A 63 -3.12 9.22 14.49
CA ASN A 63 -3.04 9.31 15.94
C ASN A 63 -1.59 9.65 16.35
N PRO A 64 -1.33 10.84 16.94
CA PRO A 64 0.03 11.22 17.34
C PRO A 64 0.59 10.36 18.49
N ARG A 65 -0.31 9.66 19.20
CA ARG A 65 0.02 8.73 20.29
C ARG A 65 -0.05 7.26 19.85
N GLY A 66 -0.32 6.99 18.56
CA GLY A 66 -0.37 5.65 18.00
C GLY A 66 0.94 4.90 18.23
N VAL A 67 0.82 3.60 18.48
CA VAL A 67 1.97 2.70 18.61
C VAL A 67 2.20 2.06 17.26
N ALA A 68 3.31 2.40 16.62
CA ALA A 68 3.66 1.78 15.36
C ALA A 68 3.91 0.28 15.55
N PHE A 69 3.42 -0.51 14.60
CA PHE A 69 3.72 -1.93 14.53
C PHE A 69 4.43 -2.28 13.23
N SER A 70 5.30 -3.28 13.31
CA SER A 70 6.03 -3.81 12.16
C SER A 70 5.30 -5.03 11.59
N GLY A 71 5.25 -5.16 10.28
CA GLY A 71 4.56 -6.26 9.64
C GLY A 71 4.71 -6.29 8.13
N ASN A 72 3.65 -6.75 7.47
CA ASN A 72 3.57 -6.94 6.02
C ASN A 72 3.03 -5.73 5.26
N LEU A 73 2.66 -4.69 5.98
CA LEU A 73 2.37 -3.36 5.45
C LEU A 73 3.42 -2.37 5.95
N VAL A 74 3.57 -1.27 5.22
CA VAL A 74 4.42 -0.14 5.61
C VAL A 74 3.59 0.76 6.52
N TYR A 75 3.72 0.57 7.83
CA TYR A 75 3.04 1.40 8.83
C TYR A 75 3.84 2.68 9.11
N GLN A 76 3.18 3.84 9.10
CA GLN A 76 3.78 5.13 9.41
C GLN A 76 2.83 5.97 10.28
N LEU A 77 3.37 6.60 11.33
CA LEU A 77 2.64 7.62 12.07
C LEU A 77 2.73 8.96 11.33
N ASP A 78 1.60 9.52 10.91
CA ASP A 78 1.54 10.83 10.23
C ASP A 78 1.51 11.98 11.24
N ARG A 79 2.49 12.02 12.15
CA ARG A 79 2.54 12.96 13.28
C ARG A 79 2.45 14.43 12.89
N ASN A 80 2.93 14.75 11.68
CA ASN A 80 3.00 16.11 11.16
C ASN A 80 1.91 16.40 10.11
N GLY A 81 0.98 15.45 9.89
CA GLY A 81 -0.08 15.58 8.88
C GLY A 81 0.45 15.71 7.45
N GLN A 82 1.66 15.23 7.16
CA GLN A 82 2.27 15.35 5.83
C GLN A 82 1.54 14.47 4.81
N ALA A 83 1.18 13.23 5.20
CA ALA A 83 0.43 12.33 4.34
C ALA A 83 -1.02 12.80 4.18
N VAL A 84 -1.70 13.18 5.27
CA VAL A 84 -3.05 13.75 5.22
C VAL A 84 -3.09 15.01 4.34
N SER A 85 -2.10 15.90 4.45
CA SER A 85 -2.04 17.12 3.61
C SER A 85 -1.83 16.81 2.12
N ARG A 86 -1.06 15.75 1.82
CA ARG A 86 -0.76 15.31 0.45
C ARG A 86 -1.96 14.65 -0.21
N TYR A 87 -2.56 13.67 0.47
CA TYR A 87 -3.58 12.79 -0.12
C TYR A 87 -5.01 13.26 0.15
N ARG A 88 -5.23 14.05 1.21
CA ARG A 88 -6.51 14.65 1.60
C ARG A 88 -7.67 13.64 1.64
N PRO A 89 -7.61 12.61 2.51
CA PRO A 89 -8.73 11.68 2.68
C PRO A 89 -9.98 12.43 3.15
N ASP A 90 -11.15 12.06 2.62
CA ASP A 90 -12.42 12.76 2.93
C ASP A 90 -12.99 12.39 4.31
N SER A 91 -12.66 11.20 4.79
CA SER A 91 -13.07 10.65 6.10
C SER A 91 -12.05 9.61 6.56
N LEU A 92 -12.20 9.08 7.78
CA LEU A 92 -11.40 7.95 8.25
C LEU A 92 -12.32 6.79 8.69
N PRO A 93 -11.93 5.52 8.47
CA PRO A 93 -10.76 5.09 7.70
C PRO A 93 -10.95 5.29 6.19
N TYR A 94 -9.85 5.45 5.45
CA TYR A 94 -9.87 5.74 4.01
C TYR A 94 -8.88 4.88 3.23
N LEU A 95 -9.23 4.55 1.99
CA LEU A 95 -8.40 3.76 1.08
C LEU A 95 -8.28 4.50 -0.25
N ILE A 96 -7.04 4.62 -0.73
CA ILE A 96 -6.69 5.12 -2.05
C ILE A 96 -5.89 4.04 -2.76
N CYS A 97 -6.36 3.58 -3.93
CA CYS A 97 -5.62 2.67 -4.79
C CYS A 97 -4.91 3.46 -5.90
N LEU A 98 -3.62 3.22 -6.03
CA LEU A 98 -2.75 3.81 -7.03
C LEU A 98 -2.18 2.71 -7.92
N ASP A 99 -2.17 2.95 -9.22
CA ASP A 99 -1.35 2.18 -10.16
C ASP A 99 -0.15 3.06 -10.52
N GLU A 100 1.05 2.63 -10.12
CA GLU A 100 2.25 3.47 -10.06
C GLU A 100 2.02 4.67 -9.12
N ASP A 101 1.75 5.85 -9.71
CA ASP A 101 1.47 7.11 -9.02
C ASP A 101 0.13 7.73 -9.46
N LYS A 102 -0.63 7.02 -10.30
CA LYS A 102 -1.94 7.48 -10.76
C LYS A 102 -3.01 6.87 -9.88
N GLU A 103 -3.80 7.75 -9.29
CA GLU A 103 -4.98 7.33 -8.55
C GLU A 103 -6.02 6.71 -9.47
N ARG A 104 -6.51 5.53 -9.07
CA ARG A 104 -7.59 4.82 -9.76
C ARG A 104 -8.87 4.78 -8.94
N LEU A 105 -8.76 4.73 -7.62
CA LEU A 105 -9.89 4.59 -6.72
C LEU A 105 -9.61 5.30 -5.39
N ARG A 106 -10.63 5.97 -4.85
CA ARG A 106 -10.65 6.48 -3.48
C ARG A 106 -11.99 6.15 -2.84
N ILE A 107 -11.99 5.58 -1.64
CA ILE A 107 -13.21 5.15 -0.93
C ILE A 107 -13.04 5.17 0.59
N VAL A 108 -14.16 5.23 1.31
CA VAL A 108 -14.21 4.88 2.74
C VAL A 108 -13.86 3.41 2.93
N PHE A 109 -12.97 3.13 3.87
CA PHE A 109 -12.37 1.81 4.04
C PHE A 109 -12.97 1.04 5.22
N ALA A 110 -14.20 0.57 5.04
CA ALA A 110 -14.97 -0.12 6.07
C ALA A 110 -14.49 -1.54 6.39
N LYS A 111 -13.86 -2.26 5.45
CA LYS A 111 -13.49 -3.69 5.61
C LYS A 111 -12.22 -4.04 4.86
N LYS A 112 -11.40 -4.91 5.43
CA LYS A 112 -10.11 -5.35 4.87
C LYS A 112 -10.20 -5.90 3.44
N GLU A 113 -11.29 -6.57 3.06
CA GLU A 113 -11.48 -7.14 1.72
C GLU A 113 -11.51 -6.06 0.63
N GLN A 114 -11.77 -4.78 0.97
CA GLN A 114 -11.72 -3.69 -0.01
C GLN A 114 -10.29 -3.44 -0.55
N LEU A 115 -9.23 -3.94 0.09
CA LEU A 115 -7.88 -3.96 -0.50
C LEU A 115 -7.83 -4.70 -1.84
N CYS A 116 -8.69 -5.71 -2.01
CA CYS A 116 -8.79 -6.45 -3.26
C CYS A 116 -9.23 -5.55 -4.43
N LEU A 117 -9.88 -4.41 -4.17
CA LEU A 117 -10.24 -3.45 -5.19
C LEU A 117 -9.01 -2.77 -5.80
N CYS A 118 -7.85 -2.80 -5.14
CA CYS A 118 -6.61 -2.23 -5.63
C CYS A 118 -5.85 -3.13 -6.62
N VAL A 119 -6.25 -4.40 -6.79
CA VAL A 119 -5.61 -5.35 -7.71
C VAL A 119 -6.62 -5.97 -8.68
N GLN A 120 -6.14 -6.48 -9.81
CA GLN A 120 -7.02 -7.14 -10.80
C GLN A 120 -7.50 -8.53 -10.35
N THR A 121 -6.73 -9.21 -9.49
CA THR A 121 -7.08 -10.54 -8.97
C THR A 121 -6.60 -10.68 -7.54
N CYS A 122 -7.59 -10.71 -6.65
CA CYS A 122 -7.53 -11.24 -5.29
C CYS A 122 -7.96 -12.72 -5.36
#